data_AF-A0A0B6ZHG5-F1
#
_entry.id   AF-A0A0B6ZHG5-F1
#
_cell.length_a   1.000
_cell.length_b   1.000
_cell.length_c   1.000
_cell.angle_alpha   90.00
_cell.angle_beta   90.00
_cell.angle_gamma   90.00
#
_symmetry.space_group_name_H-M   'P 1'
#
loop_
_entity.id
_entity.type
_entity.pdbx_description
1 polymer ?
#
loop_
_entity_poly.entity_id
_entity_poly.type
_entity_poly.pdbx_seq_one_letter_code
_entity_poly.pdbx_strand_id
1 'polypeptide(L)'
;MPRFFGKKNRHSEHINTDTGTPNRDYRNDPPNTEDTRNEANGGSKVVQSSTDLQPSAPPARPKLVFHCQQAHGSPTGIISGFTNVKELYQKIADCYDIPVAEILFCTLNTHKIDMSRLLGGQIGLEDFIFAHVKGRPKELDVEKSEDALGLTITDNGAGYAFIKRIKEGSIMDKVPYIAVGDHIEKINGEVLVGCRHFEVAKKLKEIPKGSTFTIRTVEPLKSGFGMYNFCIIIPVCYKRCNVYHQFRVCTTCFGEIKLNIKLN
;
A
#
# COMPACT_ATOMS: atom_id res chain seq x y z
N MET A 1 -58.69 -17.89 27.47
CA MET A 1 -58.49 -16.63 28.23
C MET A 1 -57.10 -16.06 27.93
N PRO A 2 -56.87 -14.74 28.10
CA PRO A 2 -55.83 -13.93 27.42
C PRO A 2 -54.61 -13.64 28.35
N ARG A 3 -53.63 -12.74 28.13
CA ARG A 3 -53.41 -11.48 27.35
C ARG A 3 -51.98 -11.50 26.73
N PHE A 4 -51.66 -10.88 25.58
CA PHE A 4 -51.71 -9.46 25.16
C PHE A 4 -50.84 -8.46 25.96
N PHE A 5 -49.71 -8.07 25.37
CA PHE A 5 -49.06 -6.75 25.41
C PHE A 5 -48.50 -6.53 23.99
N GLY A 6 -48.53 -5.38 23.32
CA GLY A 6 -48.94 -4.02 23.64
C GLY A 6 -48.07 -3.08 22.77
N LYS A 7 -48.55 -2.60 21.61
CA LYS A 7 -48.90 -1.18 21.31
C LYS A 7 -47.88 -0.14 21.88
N LYS A 8 -47.42 0.89 21.14
CA LYS A 8 -47.96 1.52 19.91
C LYS A 8 -46.88 2.31 19.13
N ASN A 9 -47.17 2.57 17.85
CA ASN A 9 -46.37 3.37 16.89
C ASN A 9 -46.45 4.90 17.14
N ARG A 10 -45.33 5.61 16.90
CA ARG A 10 -45.07 6.59 15.79
C ARG A 10 -46.05 7.75 15.52
N HIS A 11 -45.48 8.94 15.30
CA HIS A 11 -45.86 10.11 14.44
C HIS A 11 -45.44 11.42 15.15
N SER A 12 -45.13 12.58 14.55
CA SER A 12 -44.56 13.04 13.25
C SER A 12 -44.80 14.57 13.18
N GLU A 13 -44.06 15.31 12.33
CA GLU A 13 -44.36 16.71 11.91
C GLU A 13 -44.20 17.82 13.00
N HIS A 14 -44.04 19.12 12.72
CA HIS A 14 -44.13 19.90 11.46
C HIS A 14 -43.11 21.09 11.41
N ILE A 15 -43.09 21.79 10.26
CA ILE A 15 -42.18 22.86 9.76
C ILE A 15 -42.53 24.31 10.25
N ASN A 16 -41.55 25.23 10.53
CA ASN A 16 -41.31 26.55 9.84
C ASN A 16 -40.42 27.65 10.55
N THR A 17 -39.59 28.33 9.73
CA THR A 17 -39.11 29.76 9.66
C THR A 17 -38.96 30.74 10.86
N ASP A 18 -37.78 31.40 10.93
CA ASP A 18 -37.48 32.86 10.69
C ASP A 18 -36.67 33.72 11.71
N THR A 19 -35.81 34.61 11.15
CA THR A 19 -35.17 35.88 11.64
C THR A 19 -34.66 36.10 13.09
N GLY A 20 -33.49 36.78 13.23
CA GLY A 20 -33.25 37.77 14.31
C GLY A 20 -31.84 37.88 14.95
N THR A 21 -31.10 38.96 14.67
CA THR A 21 -29.86 39.41 15.38
C THR A 21 -30.18 40.19 16.68
N PRO A 22 -29.24 40.35 17.66
CA PRO A 22 -28.34 41.52 17.64
C PRO A 22 -26.90 41.34 18.23
N ASN A 23 -26.07 42.34 17.92
CA ASN A 23 -24.66 42.53 18.28
C ASN A 23 -24.44 43.05 19.72
N ARG A 24 -23.26 42.79 20.34
CA ARG A 24 -22.70 43.59 21.46
C ARG A 24 -21.16 43.57 21.49
N ASP A 25 -20.57 44.74 21.23
CA ASP A 25 -19.21 45.12 21.57
C ASP A 25 -19.01 45.32 23.10
N TYR A 26 -17.76 45.38 23.58
CA TYR A 26 -17.15 46.58 24.20
C TYR A 26 -15.68 46.35 24.63
N ARG A 27 -14.86 47.40 24.50
CA ARG A 27 -13.44 47.49 24.95
C ARG A 27 -13.34 48.09 26.36
N ASN A 28 -12.21 47.89 27.07
CA ASN A 28 -11.26 48.95 27.50
C ASN A 28 -10.28 48.49 28.61
N ASP A 29 -9.02 48.93 28.52
CA ASP A 29 -7.97 48.89 29.57
C ASP A 29 -8.02 50.16 30.47
N PRO A 30 -6.98 50.52 31.26
CA PRO A 30 -6.64 50.06 32.61
C PRO A 30 -6.69 51.22 33.65
N PRO A 31 -6.12 51.07 34.87
CA PRO A 31 -4.95 51.92 35.20
C PRO A 31 -3.89 51.29 36.14
N ASN A 32 -2.85 52.09 36.44
CA ASN A 32 -1.56 51.78 37.07
C ASN A 32 -1.42 52.39 38.49
N THR A 33 -0.43 51.95 39.29
CA THR A 33 0.04 52.68 40.50
C THR A 33 1.55 52.46 40.77
N GLU A 34 2.20 53.51 41.28
CA GLU A 34 3.65 53.69 41.51
C GLU A 34 4.11 53.05 42.86
N ASP A 35 5.35 53.09 43.38
CA ASP A 35 6.51 54.01 43.28
C ASP A 35 7.75 53.28 43.92
N THR A 36 9.04 53.47 43.58
CA THR A 36 9.93 54.58 43.99
C THR A 36 11.37 54.40 43.46
N ARG A 37 12.22 55.43 43.58
CA ARG A 37 13.56 55.59 42.96
C ARG A 37 14.73 55.39 43.94
N ASN A 38 15.94 55.14 43.44
CA ASN A 38 17.18 55.86 43.81
C ASN A 38 18.42 55.45 42.96
N GLU A 39 19.48 56.26 43.00
CA GLU A 39 20.53 56.35 41.97
C GLU A 39 21.95 55.86 42.38
N ALA A 40 22.79 55.71 41.34
CA ALA A 40 24.23 56.06 41.29
C ALA A 40 25.37 55.09 41.74
N ASN A 41 26.25 54.88 40.75
CA ASN A 41 27.72 54.72 40.79
C ASN A 41 28.42 53.54 41.50
N GLY A 42 29.33 52.89 40.77
CA GLY A 42 30.33 51.95 41.30
C GLY A 42 30.93 51.05 40.21
N GLY A 43 32.01 51.49 39.55
CA GLY A 43 32.61 50.73 38.45
C GLY A 43 33.56 49.61 38.93
N SER A 44 33.65 48.52 38.16
CA SER A 44 34.83 47.66 38.09
C SER A 44 34.86 46.88 36.79
N LYS A 45 36.04 46.81 36.15
CA LYS A 45 36.27 46.03 34.94
C LYS A 45 36.34 44.54 35.31
N VAL A 46 35.54 43.69 34.66
CA VAL A 46 35.79 42.26 34.59
C VAL A 46 35.93 41.88 33.12
N VAL A 47 37.07 41.31 32.76
CA VAL A 47 37.34 40.81 31.40
C VAL A 47 36.54 39.53 31.21
N GLN A 48 35.45 39.61 30.47
CA GLN A 48 34.63 38.44 30.15
C GLN A 48 35.19 37.80 28.87
N SER A 49 35.94 36.72 29.05
CA SER A 49 36.50 35.93 27.95
C SER A 49 35.38 35.33 27.10
N SER A 50 35.31 35.75 25.84
CA SER A 50 34.39 35.22 24.84
C SER A 50 34.84 33.81 24.40
N THR A 51 34.38 32.78 25.10
CA THR A 51 34.49 31.40 24.61
C THR A 51 33.39 31.18 23.57
N ASP A 52 33.75 31.17 22.29
CA ASP A 52 32.84 30.79 21.20
C ASP A 52 32.39 29.34 21.40
N LEU A 53 31.19 29.16 21.95
CA LEU A 53 30.54 27.87 22.06
C LEU A 53 29.89 27.55 20.71
N GLN A 54 30.65 26.86 19.85
CA GLN A 54 30.09 26.20 18.67
C GLN A 54 28.86 25.36 19.06
N PRO A 55 27.72 25.49 18.35
CA PRO A 55 26.58 24.61 18.58
C PRO A 55 27.01 23.16 18.32
N SER A 56 27.01 22.33 19.35
CA SER A 56 27.28 20.90 19.21
C SER A 56 26.24 20.30 18.26
N ALA A 57 26.71 19.68 17.18
CA ALA A 57 25.84 19.06 16.20
C ALA A 57 24.91 18.04 16.90
N PRO A 58 23.60 18.04 16.61
CA PRO A 58 22.66 17.15 17.28
C PRO A 58 23.07 15.68 17.06
N PRO A 59 22.93 14.81 18.07
CA PRO A 59 23.38 13.42 17.99
C PRO A 59 22.73 12.73 16.78
N ALA A 60 23.55 12.05 15.99
CA ALA A 60 23.11 11.36 14.79
C ALA A 60 22.09 10.28 15.16
N ARG A 61 20.83 10.48 14.75
CA ARG A 61 19.76 9.49 14.98
C ARG A 61 20.12 8.18 14.25
N PRO A 62 19.91 7.00 14.86
CA PRO A 62 20.13 5.73 14.18
C PRO A 62 19.35 5.70 12.86
N LYS A 63 20.04 5.42 11.75
CA LYS A 63 19.38 5.24 10.45
C LYS A 63 18.61 3.92 10.49
N LEU A 64 17.29 3.98 10.34
CA LEU A 64 16.47 2.78 10.18
C LEU A 64 16.75 2.21 8.78
N VAL A 65 17.26 0.99 8.74
CA VAL A 65 17.65 0.26 7.53
C VAL A 65 16.83 -1.01 7.47
N PHE A 66 16.20 -1.26 6.32
CA PHE A 66 15.36 -2.42 6.08
C PHE A 66 15.89 -3.22 4.89
N HIS A 67 15.72 -4.53 4.93
CA HIS A 67 16.03 -5.42 3.82
C HIS A 67 14.79 -5.65 2.98
N CYS A 68 14.95 -5.71 1.66
CA CYS A 68 13.83 -6.00 0.77
C CYS A 68 14.19 -6.96 -0.38
N GLN A 69 13.18 -7.59 -0.98
CA GLN A 69 13.27 -8.34 -2.23
C GLN A 69 11.99 -8.13 -3.05
N GLN A 70 12.07 -8.30 -4.37
CA GLN A 70 10.88 -8.50 -5.19
C GLN A 70 10.32 -9.90 -4.93
N ALA A 71 9.02 -10.02 -4.70
CA ALA A 71 8.38 -11.25 -4.23
C ALA A 71 8.50 -12.43 -5.21
N HIS A 72 8.66 -12.16 -6.51
CA HIS A 72 8.92 -13.19 -7.52
C HIS A 72 10.39 -13.68 -7.53
N GLY A 73 11.31 -12.94 -6.90
CA GLY A 73 12.72 -13.27 -6.76
C GLY A 73 13.64 -12.15 -7.26
N SER A 74 14.47 -11.61 -6.38
CA SER A 74 15.56 -10.67 -6.70
C SER A 74 16.73 -10.86 -5.72
N PRO A 75 17.92 -10.29 -5.98
CA PRO A 75 18.90 -10.03 -4.93
C PRO A 75 18.29 -9.20 -3.80
N THR A 76 18.84 -9.33 -2.59
CA THR A 76 18.42 -8.52 -1.44
C THR A 76 18.86 -7.07 -1.61
N GLY A 77 17.88 -6.17 -1.63
CA GLY A 77 18.06 -4.73 -1.55
C GLY A 77 18.15 -4.24 -0.11
N ILE A 78 18.76 -3.07 0.07
CA ILE A 78 18.89 -2.39 1.36
C ILE A 78 18.32 -0.98 1.20
N ILE A 79 17.27 -0.65 1.94
CA ILE A 79 16.54 0.61 1.83
C ILE A 79 16.47 1.33 3.17
N SER A 80 16.45 2.66 3.13
CA SER A 80 16.39 3.52 4.33
C SER A 80 15.87 4.91 3.98
N GLY A 81 15.54 5.71 5.01
CA GLY A 81 15.18 7.12 4.83
C GLY A 81 13.81 7.34 4.17
N PHE A 82 12.80 6.59 4.62
CA PHE A 82 11.40 6.82 4.30
C PHE A 82 10.60 7.04 5.59
N THR A 83 9.55 7.85 5.51
CA THR A 83 8.67 8.21 6.64
C THR A 83 7.23 7.71 6.46
N ASN A 84 6.87 7.30 5.23
CA ASN A 84 5.54 6.88 4.84
C ASN A 84 5.59 5.84 3.70
N VAL A 85 4.46 5.20 3.43
CA VAL A 85 4.35 4.11 2.44
C VAL A 85 4.68 4.56 1.01
N LYS A 86 4.38 5.81 0.63
CA LYS A 86 4.72 6.35 -0.70
C LYS A 86 6.24 6.49 -0.87
N GLU A 87 6.94 7.00 0.14
CA GLU A 87 8.40 7.06 0.17
C GLU A 87 9.02 5.66 0.21
N LEU A 88 8.42 4.70 0.94
CA LEU A 88 8.86 3.30 0.94
C LEU A 88 8.81 2.69 -0.47
N TYR A 89 7.70 2.86 -1.20
CA TYR A 89 7.61 2.38 -2.58
C TYR A 89 8.60 3.09 -3.50
N GLN A 90 8.88 4.38 -3.29
CA GLN A 90 9.97 5.07 -4.02
C GLN A 90 11.33 4.43 -3.72
N LYS A 91 11.66 4.14 -2.46
CA LYS A 91 12.94 3.50 -2.11
C LYS A 91 13.08 2.08 -2.66
N ILE A 92 11.99 1.32 -2.74
CA ILE A 92 11.98 -0.01 -3.38
C ILE A 92 12.17 0.13 -4.89
N ALA A 93 11.47 1.07 -5.53
CA ALA A 93 11.59 1.37 -6.95
C ALA A 93 13.03 1.78 -7.34
N ASP A 94 13.61 2.74 -6.60
CA ASP A 94 15.00 3.20 -6.75
C ASP A 94 15.99 2.03 -6.59
N CYS A 95 15.74 1.11 -5.65
CA CYS A 95 16.61 -0.03 -5.36
C CYS A 95 16.63 -1.10 -6.46
N TYR A 96 15.59 -1.17 -7.29
CA TYR A 96 15.43 -2.21 -8.32
C TYR A 96 15.39 -1.68 -9.76
N ASP A 97 15.54 -0.37 -9.96
CA ASP A 97 15.43 0.29 -11.27
C ASP A 97 14.09 -0.01 -11.98
N ILE A 98 13.00 0.01 -11.20
CA ILE A 98 11.62 -0.19 -11.67
C ILE A 98 10.76 1.04 -11.40
N PRO A 99 9.73 1.35 -12.22
CA PRO A 99 8.78 2.40 -11.89
C PRO A 99 7.99 2.08 -10.61
N VAL A 100 7.72 3.10 -9.78
CA VAL A 100 6.84 2.96 -8.59
C VAL A 100 5.47 2.37 -8.95
N ALA A 101 4.97 2.69 -10.15
CA ALA A 101 3.71 2.19 -10.70
C ALA A 101 3.70 0.67 -10.95
N GLU A 102 4.85 -0.02 -10.91
CA GLU A 102 4.90 -1.48 -11.01
C GLU A 102 4.68 -2.16 -9.66
N ILE A 103 4.84 -1.46 -8.53
CA ILE A 103 4.67 -2.05 -7.18
C ILE A 103 3.19 -2.04 -6.80
N LEU A 104 2.60 -3.24 -6.65
CA LEU A 104 1.21 -3.42 -6.23
C LEU A 104 1.06 -3.24 -4.72
N PHE A 105 1.78 -4.03 -3.92
CA PHE A 105 1.77 -3.97 -2.46
C PHE A 105 3.03 -4.63 -1.89
N CYS A 106 3.19 -4.61 -0.57
CA CYS A 106 4.26 -5.33 0.12
C CYS A 106 3.73 -6.32 1.16
N THR A 107 4.45 -7.40 1.39
CA THR A 107 4.28 -8.32 2.53
C THR A 107 5.53 -8.33 3.41
N LEU A 108 5.38 -8.65 4.69
CA LEU A 108 6.45 -8.66 5.69
C LEU A 108 6.84 -10.10 6.04
N ASN A 109 8.13 -10.40 5.93
CA ASN A 109 8.74 -11.70 6.25
C ASN A 109 8.22 -12.89 5.43
N THR A 110 7.60 -12.64 4.28
CA THR A 110 7.18 -13.68 3.33
C THR A 110 7.07 -13.15 1.91
N HIS A 111 7.60 -13.89 0.94
CA HIS A 111 7.41 -13.63 -0.50
C HIS A 111 6.04 -14.12 -1.01
N LYS A 112 5.32 -14.93 -0.24
CA LYS A 112 4.00 -15.44 -0.63
C LYS A 112 2.95 -14.33 -0.51
N ILE A 113 1.90 -14.44 -1.31
CA ILE A 113 0.71 -13.57 -1.19
C ILE A 113 -0.06 -13.99 0.07
N ASP A 114 0.38 -13.48 1.22
CA ASP A 114 -0.21 -13.71 2.54
C ASP A 114 -0.79 -12.40 3.08
N MET A 115 -2.12 -12.32 3.07
CA MET A 115 -2.87 -11.14 3.51
C MET A 115 -2.88 -10.92 5.03
N SER A 116 -2.36 -11.87 5.82
CA SER A 116 -2.06 -11.69 7.24
C SER A 116 -0.73 -10.98 7.47
N ARG A 117 0.19 -11.08 6.49
CA ARG A 117 1.51 -10.43 6.47
C ARG A 117 1.56 -9.20 5.56
N LEU A 118 0.41 -8.71 5.10
CA LEU A 118 0.33 -7.49 4.31
C LEU A 118 0.90 -6.29 5.09
N LEU A 119 1.72 -5.48 4.42
CA LEU A 119 2.27 -4.24 4.98
C LEU A 119 1.14 -3.36 5.55
N GLY A 120 1.25 -3.04 6.84
CA GLY A 120 0.32 -2.17 7.55
C GLY A 120 0.92 -0.80 7.88
N GLY A 121 0.36 -0.14 8.90
CA GLY A 121 0.88 1.14 9.42
C GLY A 121 2.10 1.02 10.34
N GLN A 122 2.61 -0.20 10.58
CA GLN A 122 3.77 -0.49 11.41
C GLN A 122 4.69 -1.47 10.69
N ILE A 123 6.00 -1.30 10.88
CA ILE A 123 7.07 -2.15 10.36
C ILE A 123 8.08 -2.34 11.50
N GLY A 124 8.40 -3.59 11.84
CA GLY A 124 9.44 -3.92 12.82
C GLY A 124 10.84 -3.65 12.26
N LEU A 125 11.79 -3.33 13.14
CA LEU A 125 13.16 -2.96 12.75
C LEU A 125 13.91 -4.06 11.99
N GLU A 126 13.52 -5.32 12.21
CA GLU A 126 14.11 -6.52 11.58
C GLU A 126 13.23 -7.10 10.46
N ASP A 127 12.09 -6.45 10.13
CA ASP A 127 11.18 -6.97 9.11
C ASP A 127 11.80 -6.92 7.72
N PHE A 128 11.67 -8.05 7.01
CA PHE A 128 12.07 -8.20 5.63
C PHE A 128 10.89 -7.88 4.69
N ILE A 129 11.06 -6.90 3.80
CA ILE A 129 9.98 -6.36 2.96
C ILE A 129 9.98 -7.05 1.59
N PHE A 130 8.90 -7.75 1.25
CA PHE A 130 8.72 -8.37 -0.06
C PHE A 130 7.76 -7.55 -0.92
N ALA A 131 8.27 -6.99 -2.02
CA ALA A 131 7.52 -6.15 -2.94
C ALA A 131 6.84 -7.01 -4.03
N HIS A 132 5.51 -7.00 -4.03
CA HIS A 132 4.69 -7.65 -5.07
C HIS A 132 4.53 -6.67 -6.22
N VAL A 133 5.06 -7.03 -7.39
CA VAL A 133 5.01 -6.20 -8.60
C VAL A 133 4.00 -6.73 -9.60
N LYS A 134 3.52 -5.86 -10.50
CA LYS A 134 2.59 -6.19 -11.59
C LYS A 134 3.12 -7.32 -12.46
N GLY A 135 2.26 -8.32 -12.66
CA GLY A 135 2.45 -9.41 -13.60
C GLY A 135 1.41 -9.34 -14.71
N ARG A 136 0.74 -10.45 -14.98
CA ARG A 136 -0.13 -10.61 -16.14
C ARG A 136 -1.48 -9.90 -15.94
N PRO A 137 -1.90 -9.03 -16.88
CA PRO A 137 -3.28 -8.54 -16.92
C PRO A 137 -4.23 -9.65 -17.37
N LYS A 138 -5.42 -9.69 -16.77
CA LYS A 138 -6.52 -10.62 -17.02
C LYS A 138 -7.79 -9.78 -17.18
N GLU A 139 -8.59 -10.08 -18.18
CA GLU A 139 -9.85 -9.38 -18.45
C GLU A 139 -10.92 -10.42 -18.75
N LEU A 140 -12.08 -10.29 -18.10
CA LEU A 140 -13.14 -11.29 -18.14
C LEU A 140 -14.48 -10.67 -17.78
N ASP A 141 -15.55 -11.26 -18.31
CA ASP A 141 -16.93 -10.88 -18.00
C ASP A 141 -17.48 -11.75 -16.87
N VAL A 142 -18.16 -11.13 -15.92
CA VAL A 142 -18.80 -11.78 -14.77
C VAL A 142 -20.29 -11.48 -14.78
N GLU A 143 -21.12 -12.51 -14.65
CA GLU A 143 -22.55 -12.35 -14.40
C GLU A 143 -22.81 -12.11 -12.90
N LYS A 144 -23.48 -11.01 -12.55
CA LYS A 144 -23.84 -10.68 -11.17
C LYS A 144 -25.19 -11.30 -10.79
N SER A 145 -25.20 -12.62 -10.53
CA SER A 145 -26.41 -13.37 -10.16
C SER A 145 -26.95 -13.09 -8.74
N GLU A 146 -26.10 -12.57 -7.83
CA GLU A 146 -26.40 -12.25 -6.43
C GLU A 146 -26.02 -10.80 -6.10
N ASP A 147 -26.60 -10.26 -5.03
CA ASP A 147 -26.33 -8.88 -4.58
C ASP A 147 -24.89 -8.68 -4.09
N ALA A 148 -24.24 -9.75 -3.60
CA ALA A 148 -22.89 -9.75 -3.07
C ALA A 148 -21.96 -10.64 -3.90
N LEU A 149 -20.92 -10.05 -4.50
CA LEU A 149 -19.92 -10.77 -5.29
C LEU A 149 -19.00 -11.69 -4.46
N GLY A 150 -18.94 -11.49 -3.13
CA GLY A 150 -18.08 -12.26 -2.22
C GLY A 150 -16.64 -11.75 -2.07
N LEU A 151 -16.33 -10.53 -2.53
CA LEU A 151 -15.00 -9.92 -2.39
C LEU A 151 -14.85 -9.11 -1.10
N THR A 152 -13.65 -9.15 -0.52
CA THR A 152 -13.13 -8.10 0.39
C THR A 152 -11.99 -7.39 -0.32
N ILE A 153 -12.09 -6.07 -0.45
CA ILE A 153 -11.12 -5.24 -1.19
C ILE A 153 -10.36 -4.37 -0.19
N THR A 154 -9.08 -4.16 -0.44
CA THR A 154 -8.21 -3.26 0.30
C THR A 154 -7.36 -2.46 -0.69
N ASP A 155 -6.58 -1.48 -0.23
CA ASP A 155 -5.63 -0.78 -1.09
C ASP A 155 -4.26 -0.62 -0.44
N ASN A 156 -3.27 -0.28 -1.26
CA ASN A 156 -1.88 -0.12 -0.87
C ASN A 156 -1.55 1.29 -0.32
N GLY A 157 -2.55 2.15 -0.11
CA GLY A 157 -2.37 3.56 0.25
C GLY A 157 -1.79 4.46 -0.85
N ALA A 158 -1.51 3.92 -2.04
CA ALA A 158 -0.87 4.59 -3.18
C ALA A 158 -1.67 4.48 -4.49
N GLY A 159 -2.97 4.18 -4.40
CA GLY A 159 -3.90 4.17 -5.54
C GLY A 159 -4.11 2.82 -6.24
N TYR A 160 -3.61 1.71 -5.68
CA TYR A 160 -3.94 0.36 -6.15
C TYR A 160 -4.82 -0.39 -5.16
N ALA A 161 -6.09 -0.58 -5.53
CA ALA A 161 -7.01 -1.46 -4.84
C ALA A 161 -6.87 -2.91 -5.32
N PHE A 162 -6.88 -3.88 -4.41
CA PHE A 162 -6.69 -5.29 -4.71
C PHE A 162 -7.55 -6.21 -3.83
N ILE A 163 -7.74 -7.44 -4.30
CA ILE A 163 -8.55 -8.46 -3.63
C ILE A 163 -7.82 -8.98 -2.39
N LYS A 164 -8.33 -8.67 -1.20
CA LYS A 164 -7.79 -9.14 0.09
C LYS A 164 -8.37 -10.50 0.50
N ARG A 165 -9.63 -10.78 0.17
CA ARG A 165 -10.30 -12.06 0.42
C ARG A 165 -11.35 -12.34 -0.65
N ILE A 166 -11.54 -13.61 -0.96
CA ILE A 166 -12.67 -14.15 -1.72
C ILE A 166 -13.43 -15.07 -0.75
N LYS A 167 -14.77 -14.97 -0.73
CA LYS A 167 -15.63 -15.83 0.09
C LYS A 167 -15.90 -17.13 -0.66
N GLU A 168 -15.60 -18.27 -0.05
CA GLU A 168 -15.90 -19.60 -0.58
C GLU A 168 -17.39 -19.73 -1.00
N GLY A 169 -17.63 -20.36 -2.15
CA GLY A 169 -18.96 -20.58 -2.73
C GLY A 169 -19.62 -19.34 -3.34
N SER A 170 -19.00 -18.16 -3.27
CA SER A 170 -19.52 -16.92 -3.86
C SER A 170 -19.41 -16.87 -5.40
N ILE A 171 -19.89 -15.80 -6.01
CA ILE A 171 -19.73 -15.55 -7.45
C ILE A 171 -18.25 -15.53 -7.83
N MET A 172 -17.45 -14.69 -7.15
CA MET A 172 -16.05 -14.47 -7.52
C MET A 172 -15.12 -15.63 -7.15
N ASP A 173 -15.59 -16.58 -6.33
CA ASP A 173 -14.92 -17.85 -6.04
C ASP A 173 -15.04 -18.85 -7.20
N LYS A 174 -16.15 -18.76 -7.96
CA LYS A 174 -16.43 -19.59 -9.15
C LYS A 174 -15.83 -19.00 -10.43
N VAL A 175 -15.45 -17.71 -10.42
CA VAL A 175 -14.82 -17.04 -11.56
C VAL A 175 -13.38 -17.55 -11.70
N PRO A 176 -13.02 -18.21 -12.83
CA PRO A 176 -11.68 -18.74 -13.00
C PRO A 176 -10.65 -17.61 -13.12
N TYR A 177 -9.41 -17.93 -12.75
CA TYR A 177 -8.23 -17.05 -12.85
C TYR A 177 -8.23 -15.79 -11.97
N ILE A 178 -9.32 -15.42 -11.29
CA ILE A 178 -9.30 -14.39 -10.24
C ILE A 178 -8.71 -14.97 -8.95
N ALA A 179 -7.84 -14.22 -8.29
CA ALA A 179 -7.15 -14.64 -7.08
C ALA A 179 -7.01 -13.53 -6.03
N VAL A 180 -6.81 -13.93 -4.78
CA VAL A 180 -6.36 -13.03 -3.72
C VAL A 180 -4.98 -12.45 -4.12
N GLY A 181 -4.83 -11.13 -3.97
CA GLY A 181 -3.66 -10.37 -4.42
C GLY A 181 -3.84 -9.68 -5.77
N ASP A 182 -4.86 -10.03 -6.57
CA ASP A 182 -5.13 -9.37 -7.85
C ASP A 182 -5.49 -7.88 -7.64
N HIS A 183 -4.76 -6.98 -8.31
CA HIS A 183 -5.11 -5.57 -8.40
C HIS A 183 -6.28 -5.39 -9.37
N ILE A 184 -7.32 -4.65 -8.97
CA ILE A 184 -8.46 -4.32 -9.82
C ILE A 184 -8.13 -3.03 -10.59
N GLU A 185 -7.77 -3.19 -11.87
CA GLU A 185 -7.33 -2.09 -12.73
C GLU A 185 -8.51 -1.37 -13.40
N LYS A 186 -9.54 -2.12 -13.84
CA LYS A 186 -10.74 -1.57 -14.49
C LYS A 186 -12.02 -2.34 -14.18
N ILE A 187 -13.16 -1.64 -14.25
CA ILE A 187 -14.51 -2.20 -14.30
C ILE A 187 -15.27 -1.54 -15.44
N ASN A 188 -15.89 -2.31 -16.33
CA ASN A 188 -16.64 -1.82 -17.51
C ASN A 188 -15.86 -0.78 -18.34
N GLY A 189 -14.55 -0.99 -18.50
CA GLY A 189 -13.63 -0.08 -19.21
C GLY A 189 -13.15 1.13 -18.40
N GLU A 190 -13.82 1.50 -17.30
CA GLU A 190 -13.42 2.60 -16.42
C GLU A 190 -12.15 2.24 -15.64
N VAL A 191 -11.14 3.12 -15.69
CA VAL A 191 -9.86 2.95 -14.98
C VAL A 191 -10.01 3.31 -13.51
N LEU A 192 -9.54 2.42 -12.63
CA LEU A 192 -9.66 2.55 -11.17
C LEU A 192 -8.32 2.78 -10.46
N VAL A 193 -7.25 3.01 -11.24
CA VAL A 193 -5.96 3.46 -10.72
C VAL A 193 -6.11 4.84 -10.09
N GLY A 194 -5.70 4.96 -8.83
CA GLY A 194 -5.88 6.16 -8.01
C GLY A 194 -7.08 6.07 -7.06
N CYS A 195 -8.07 5.22 -7.34
CA CYS A 195 -9.23 5.05 -6.47
C CYS A 195 -8.86 4.33 -5.16
N ARG A 196 -9.57 4.68 -4.09
CA ARG A 196 -9.50 3.98 -2.81
C ARG A 196 -10.37 2.72 -2.82
N HIS A 197 -10.04 1.77 -1.96
CA HIS A 197 -10.73 0.47 -1.88
C HIS A 197 -12.25 0.58 -1.68
N PHE A 198 -12.73 1.63 -1.00
CA PHE A 198 -14.16 1.86 -0.78
C PHE A 198 -14.90 2.34 -2.05
N GLU A 199 -14.22 3.04 -2.96
CA GLU A 199 -14.80 3.51 -4.23
C GLU A 199 -14.94 2.34 -5.20
N VAL A 200 -13.92 1.48 -5.28
CA VAL A 200 -13.94 0.24 -6.07
C VAL A 200 -15.02 -0.71 -5.54
N ALA A 201 -15.12 -0.88 -4.22
CA ALA A 201 -16.18 -1.68 -3.60
C ALA A 201 -17.59 -1.09 -3.85
N LYS A 202 -17.73 0.24 -3.84
CA LYS A 202 -18.99 0.93 -4.18
C LYS A 202 -19.40 0.63 -5.63
N LYS A 203 -18.51 0.82 -6.60
CA LYS A 203 -18.78 0.52 -8.03
C LYS A 203 -19.24 -0.92 -8.23
N LEU A 204 -18.54 -1.89 -7.64
CA LEU A 204 -18.93 -3.31 -7.71
C LEU A 204 -20.29 -3.61 -7.07
N LYS A 205 -20.65 -2.88 -6.01
CA LYS A 205 -21.97 -2.98 -5.36
C LYS A 205 -23.07 -2.39 -6.24
N GLU A 206 -22.81 -1.29 -6.94
CA GLU A 206 -23.77 -0.55 -7.78
C GLU A 206 -24.11 -1.24 -9.12
N ILE A 207 -23.29 -2.19 -9.59
CA ILE A 207 -23.60 -3.01 -10.77
C ILE A 207 -24.97 -3.71 -10.58
N PRO A 208 -25.91 -3.63 -11.53
CA PRO A 208 -27.22 -4.27 -11.40
C PRO A 208 -27.13 -5.81 -11.26
N LYS A 209 -27.96 -6.38 -10.38
CA LYS A 209 -28.16 -7.83 -10.30
C LYS A 209 -28.81 -8.34 -11.60
N GLY A 210 -28.35 -9.48 -12.10
CA GLY A 210 -28.75 -10.03 -13.39
C GLY A 210 -28.09 -9.37 -14.61
N SER A 211 -27.11 -8.48 -14.41
CA SER A 211 -26.28 -7.93 -15.49
C SER A 211 -24.90 -8.58 -15.52
N THR A 212 -24.27 -8.58 -16.70
CA THR A 212 -22.85 -8.88 -16.88
C THR A 212 -22.02 -7.62 -16.75
N PHE A 213 -20.81 -7.75 -16.21
CA PHE A 213 -19.83 -6.67 -16.14
C PHE A 213 -18.43 -7.18 -16.48
N THR A 214 -17.65 -6.38 -17.18
CA THR A 214 -16.25 -6.69 -17.48
C THR A 214 -15.38 -6.23 -16.31
N ILE A 215 -14.51 -7.10 -15.80
CA ILE A 215 -13.49 -6.75 -14.81
C ILE A 215 -12.11 -7.03 -15.37
N ARG A 216 -11.21 -6.06 -15.24
CA ARG A 216 -9.80 -6.20 -15.57
C ARG A 216 -8.98 -6.20 -14.29
N THR A 217 -8.20 -7.25 -14.09
CA THR A 217 -7.28 -7.38 -12.97
C THR A 217 -5.84 -7.60 -13.43
N VAL A 218 -4.88 -7.27 -12.56
CA VAL A 218 -3.46 -7.57 -12.78
C VAL A 218 -2.99 -8.43 -11.61
N GLU A 219 -2.51 -9.65 -11.92
CA GLU A 219 -1.96 -10.52 -10.88
C GLU A 219 -0.55 -10.08 -10.49
N PRO A 220 -0.11 -10.28 -9.23
CA PRO A 220 1.29 -10.15 -8.87
C PRO A 220 2.16 -11.17 -9.62
N LEU A 221 3.38 -10.79 -10.00
CA LEU A 221 4.37 -11.76 -10.49
C LEU A 221 4.64 -12.83 -9.43
N LYS A 222 4.67 -14.09 -9.89
CA LYS A 222 4.96 -15.29 -9.08
C LYS A 222 6.34 -15.82 -9.47
N SER A 223 7.06 -16.40 -8.50
CA SER A 223 8.37 -17.01 -8.76
C SER A 223 8.31 -18.12 -9.81
N GLY A 224 9.31 -18.16 -10.70
CA GLY A 224 9.33 -18.93 -11.96
C GLY A 224 9.33 -20.46 -11.88
N PHE A 225 8.93 -21.06 -10.76
CA PHE A 225 8.66 -22.50 -10.63
C PHE A 225 7.16 -22.82 -10.43
N GLY A 226 6.30 -21.81 -10.51
CA GLY A 226 4.85 -21.97 -10.53
C GLY A 226 4.26 -21.75 -11.93
N MET A 227 3.87 -22.84 -12.59
CA MET A 227 2.85 -22.86 -13.66
C MET A 227 3.29 -22.38 -15.06
N TYR A 228 4.07 -23.21 -15.77
CA TYR A 228 4.08 -23.21 -17.23
C TYR A 228 2.70 -23.62 -17.78
N ASN A 229 1.86 -22.65 -18.09
CA ASN A 229 0.81 -22.80 -19.10
C ASN A 229 0.60 -21.45 -19.80
N PHE A 230 0.81 -21.45 -21.12
CA PHE A 230 0.73 -20.35 -22.09
C PHE A 230 1.86 -19.30 -22.10
N CYS A 231 2.75 -19.52 -23.08
CA CYS A 231 3.50 -18.54 -23.88
C CYS A 231 4.18 -17.38 -23.14
N ILE A 232 5.47 -17.57 -22.82
CA ILE A 232 6.39 -16.49 -22.45
C ILE A 232 7.10 -16.03 -23.73
N ILE A 233 6.79 -14.83 -24.22
CA ILE A 233 7.76 -14.08 -25.04
C ILE A 233 8.66 -13.35 -24.03
N ILE A 234 9.88 -13.86 -23.85
CA ILE A 234 10.90 -13.15 -23.06
C ILE A 234 11.44 -12.01 -23.93
N PRO A 235 11.29 -10.73 -23.52
CA PRO A 235 12.06 -9.66 -24.15
C PRO A 235 13.53 -9.85 -23.77
N VAL A 236 14.34 -10.31 -24.72
CA VAL A 236 15.79 -10.42 -24.56
C VAL A 236 16.35 -9.01 -24.39
N CYS A 237 16.73 -8.66 -23.15
CA CYS A 237 17.36 -7.38 -22.84
C CYS A 237 18.79 -7.37 -23.39
N TYR A 238 18.93 -6.92 -24.65
CA TYR A 238 20.22 -6.89 -25.36
C TYR A 238 21.11 -5.73 -24.87
N LYS A 239 21.65 -5.84 -23.65
CA LYS A 239 22.77 -4.99 -23.21
C LYS A 239 24.08 -5.58 -23.75
N ARG A 240 24.60 -4.88 -24.76
CA ARG A 240 25.79 -5.19 -25.56
C ARG A 240 27.09 -5.05 -24.73
N CYS A 241 27.40 -6.04 -23.90
CA CYS A 241 28.73 -6.16 -23.29
C CYS A 241 29.63 -7.04 -24.16
N ASN A 242 30.47 -6.37 -24.94
CA ASN A 242 31.56 -6.99 -25.68
C ASN A 242 32.71 -7.25 -24.70
N VAL A 243 33.06 -8.51 -24.43
CA VAL A 243 34.42 -9.03 -24.10
C VAL A 243 34.30 -10.56 -23.97
N TYR A 244 35.16 -11.28 -24.69
CA TYR A 244 35.36 -12.71 -24.51
C TYR A 244 36.07 -12.98 -23.17
N HIS A 245 35.50 -13.81 -22.29
CA HIS A 245 36.27 -14.92 -21.70
C HIS A 245 35.39 -16.00 -21.04
N GLN A 246 35.50 -17.19 -21.62
CA GLN A 246 35.12 -18.51 -21.15
C GLN A 246 35.51 -18.80 -19.69
N PHE A 247 34.56 -19.06 -18.78
CA PHE A 247 34.80 -19.91 -17.60
C PHE A 247 33.57 -20.74 -17.16
N ARG A 248 33.90 -21.96 -16.74
CA ARG A 248 33.07 -23.14 -16.40
C ARG A 248 31.75 -22.90 -15.65
N VAL A 249 30.71 -23.57 -16.14
CA VAL A 249 29.59 -24.06 -15.31
C VAL A 249 30.12 -25.17 -14.40
N CYS A 250 29.92 -25.05 -13.09
CA CYS A 250 30.20 -26.12 -12.13
C CYS A 250 28.90 -26.85 -11.78
N THR A 251 28.55 -27.89 -12.54
CA THR A 251 27.44 -28.80 -12.24
C THR A 251 27.92 -29.98 -11.40
N THR A 252 27.66 -29.95 -10.10
CA THR A 252 27.70 -31.13 -9.22
C THR A 252 26.64 -31.04 -8.12
N CYS A 253 25.50 -31.70 -8.31
CA CYS A 253 25.10 -32.81 -7.43
C CYS A 253 23.78 -33.49 -7.89
N PHE A 254 23.96 -34.71 -8.43
CA PHE A 254 23.09 -35.90 -8.31
C PHE A 254 21.59 -35.85 -8.64
N GLY A 255 21.23 -36.70 -9.62
CA GLY A 255 19.85 -37.08 -9.96
C GLY A 255 19.81 -37.81 -11.30
N GLU A 256 20.19 -39.10 -11.35
CA GLU A 256 20.18 -39.88 -12.60
C GLU A 256 18.76 -40.02 -13.18
N ILE A 257 18.60 -39.73 -14.47
CA ILE A 257 17.51 -40.28 -15.28
C ILE A 257 18.11 -40.93 -16.53
N LYS A 258 18.09 -42.27 -16.57
CA LYS A 258 18.51 -43.06 -17.72
C LYS A 258 17.50 -42.91 -18.85
N LEU A 259 17.83 -42.15 -19.89
CA LEU A 259 17.16 -42.24 -21.19
C LEU A 259 17.85 -43.30 -22.04
N ASN A 260 17.17 -44.43 -22.22
CA ASN A 260 17.62 -45.52 -23.08
C ASN A 260 16.93 -45.37 -24.45
N ILE A 261 17.62 -44.77 -25.41
CA ILE A 261 17.13 -44.62 -26.79
C ILE A 261 17.98 -45.53 -27.69
N LYS A 262 17.37 -46.61 -28.20
CA LYS A 262 17.87 -47.33 -29.37
C LYS A 262 17.56 -46.53 -30.62
N LEU A 263 18.57 -46.35 -31.46
CA LEU A 263 18.41 -46.08 -32.89
C LEU A 263 19.28 -47.10 -33.64
N ASN A 264 18.81 -47.54 -34.81
CA ASN A 264 19.48 -48.53 -35.66
C ASN A 264 20.75 -47.97 -36.30
#